data_AF-A0A1H4CRR8-F1
#
_entry.id   AF-A0A1H4CRR8-F1
#
_cell.length_a   1.000
_cell.length_b   1.000
_cell.length_c   1.000
_cell.angle_alpha   90.00
_cell.angle_beta   90.00
_cell.angle_gamma   90.00
#
_symmetry.space_group_name_H-M   'P 1'
#
loop_
_entity.id
_entity.type
_entity.pdbx_description
1 polymer ?
#
loop_
_entity_poly.entity_id
_entity_poly.type
_entity_poly.pdbx_seq_one_letter_code
_entity_poly.pdbx_strand_id
1 'polypeptide(L)'
;MEDELLAGRAFGEVYRVQGRADMHDFLLRAVEASGGRVLYASGPERAPIYLGVQLDSDERIGMLIYPFRVTRNTIKNRPDDEVRGQLRYGSEDSWTRDHPIGRDIAGVDVAMILGIDLADGVILGLDANLWDPLPMGISFYAKEAEIDQAKRTGWHVWEKINRGGNKRTEARSPTNLETVVAFTPVRLVDYARLERRATALRLDPPLRFAAATAMADPVLPDEPQHRHVLEKQFALTSEQILDIIGGRNRLSVAVRGGVAEYHLEQQLTGAPGIASVQRLDVDAMHDFDVTLDDGTFLRVECKNASPKVSAGGAFKVEVQKTRASKGDPASRFYAADGFDVVAACLFSPTGRWEFRFGRTADMARHKDFSDRLAPIQTITDGWTDSLQAISR
;
A
#
# COMPACT_ATOMS: atom_id res chain seq x y z
N MET A 1 -28.54 21.00 -0.02
CA MET A 1 -27.95 19.84 0.69
C MET A 1 -26.43 19.78 0.55
N GLU A 2 -25.76 20.75 -0.10
CA GLU A 2 -24.28 20.84 -0.09
C GLU A 2 -23.74 21.62 1.13
N ASP A 3 -24.58 22.42 1.81
CA ASP A 3 -24.16 23.31 2.91
C ASP A 3 -24.16 22.68 4.33
N GLU A 4 -24.39 21.38 4.49
CA GLU A 4 -24.41 20.71 5.81
C GLU A 4 -23.18 19.82 6.10
N LEU A 5 -22.25 19.69 5.16
CA LEU A 5 -21.11 18.77 5.29
C LEU A 5 -19.85 19.50 5.79
N LEU A 6 -19.47 19.30 7.06
CA LEU A 6 -18.20 19.77 7.57
C LEU A 6 -17.05 19.02 6.89
N ALA A 7 -16.23 19.71 6.11
CA ALA A 7 -15.09 19.14 5.37
C ALA A 7 -15.46 17.99 4.39
N GLY A 8 -16.66 18.02 3.81
CA GLY A 8 -17.14 16.96 2.90
C GLY A 8 -17.44 15.62 3.59
N ARG A 9 -17.50 15.61 4.93
CA ARG A 9 -17.87 14.43 5.72
C ARG A 9 -19.38 14.24 5.70
N ALA A 10 -19.82 13.24 4.95
CA ALA A 10 -21.19 12.73 5.03
C ALA A 10 -21.20 11.52 5.96
N PHE A 11 -21.46 11.75 7.23
CA PHE A 11 -21.88 10.66 8.12
C PHE A 11 -23.28 10.29 7.66
N GLY A 12 -23.39 9.15 6.97
CA GLY A 12 -24.65 8.65 6.43
C GLY A 12 -25.72 8.52 7.50
N GLU A 13 -26.92 8.13 7.09
CA GLU A 13 -28.07 8.07 8.00
C GLU A 13 -27.79 7.23 9.26
N VAL A 14 -28.18 7.80 10.42
CA VAL A 14 -28.12 7.12 11.71
C VAL A 14 -29.50 6.58 12.04
N TYR A 15 -29.62 5.25 12.06
CA TYR A 15 -30.85 4.53 12.35
C TYR A 15 -30.97 4.27 13.85
N ARG A 16 -32.19 4.42 14.38
CA ARG A 16 -32.54 3.88 15.70
C ARG A 16 -32.82 2.38 15.56
N VAL A 17 -32.16 1.58 16.39
CA VAL A 17 -32.25 0.11 16.38
C VAL A 17 -32.51 -0.41 17.79
N GLN A 18 -33.04 -1.63 17.90
CA GLN A 18 -33.30 -2.32 19.17
C GLN A 18 -32.73 -3.74 19.13
N GLY A 19 -32.47 -4.32 20.31
CA GLY A 19 -32.02 -5.72 20.43
C GLY A 19 -30.62 -5.98 19.86
N ARG A 20 -29.74 -4.97 19.93
CA ARG A 20 -28.36 -5.04 19.41
C ARG A 20 -27.26 -4.87 20.46
N ALA A 21 -27.63 -4.84 21.74
CA ALA A 21 -26.68 -4.67 22.85
C ALA A 21 -25.61 -5.79 22.87
N ASP A 22 -25.99 -7.03 22.60
CA ASP A 22 -25.07 -8.17 22.53
C ASP A 22 -24.04 -8.08 21.40
N MET A 23 -24.43 -7.60 20.22
CA MET A 23 -23.51 -7.32 19.11
C MET A 23 -22.59 -6.14 19.42
N HIS A 24 -23.12 -5.12 20.10
CA HIS A 24 -22.32 -3.98 20.56
C HIS A 24 -21.27 -4.41 21.57
N ASP A 25 -21.65 -5.12 22.63
CA ASP A 25 -20.74 -5.68 23.63
C ASP A 25 -19.71 -6.63 23.02
N PHE A 26 -20.11 -7.42 22.02
CA PHE A 26 -19.20 -8.28 21.28
C PHE A 26 -18.13 -7.48 20.53
N LEU A 27 -18.50 -6.40 19.85
CA LEU A 27 -17.55 -5.54 19.15
C LEU A 27 -16.59 -4.82 20.11
N LEU A 28 -17.07 -4.35 21.27
CA LEU A 28 -16.21 -3.74 22.29
C LEU A 28 -15.14 -4.75 22.78
N ARG A 29 -15.57 -5.98 23.09
CA ARG A 29 -14.63 -7.04 23.49
C ARG A 29 -13.68 -7.45 22.36
N ALA A 30 -14.14 -7.40 21.11
CA ALA A 30 -13.29 -7.67 19.95
C ALA A 30 -12.20 -6.59 19.77
N VAL A 31 -12.50 -5.32 20.07
CA VAL A 31 -11.47 -4.26 20.11
C VAL A 31 -10.42 -4.58 21.16
N GLU A 32 -10.83 -4.92 22.39
CA GLU A 32 -9.90 -5.29 23.47
C GLU A 32 -9.07 -6.53 23.11
N ALA A 33 -9.72 -7.57 22.57
CA ALA A 33 -9.07 -8.81 22.16
C ALA A 33 -8.08 -8.63 20.99
N SER A 34 -8.25 -7.58 20.19
CA SER A 34 -7.33 -7.21 19.10
C SER A 34 -6.22 -6.25 19.53
N GLY A 35 -6.04 -6.05 20.84
CA GLY A 35 -4.99 -5.19 21.40
C GLY A 35 -5.31 -3.70 21.33
N GLY A 36 -6.59 -3.36 21.16
CA GLY A 36 -7.06 -1.98 21.14
C GLY A 36 -7.77 -1.57 22.44
N ARG A 37 -7.79 -0.28 22.69
CA ARG A 37 -8.59 0.37 23.73
C ARG A 37 -9.70 1.19 23.08
N VAL A 38 -10.93 1.02 23.55
CA VAL A 38 -12.06 1.87 23.15
C VAL A 38 -11.94 3.22 23.87
N LEU A 39 -11.77 4.30 23.10
CA LEU A 39 -11.82 5.67 23.57
C LEU A 39 -13.25 6.20 23.61
N TYR A 40 -14.07 5.78 22.65
CA TYR A 40 -15.46 6.18 22.54
C TYR A 40 -16.28 5.09 21.84
N ALA A 41 -17.52 4.91 22.25
CA ALA A 41 -18.49 4.06 21.56
C ALA A 41 -19.85 4.76 21.51
N SER A 42 -20.49 4.78 20.35
CA SER A 42 -21.92 5.15 20.27
C SER A 42 -22.78 4.12 20.99
N GLY A 43 -23.97 4.51 21.45
CA GLY A 43 -24.91 3.61 22.12
C GLY A 43 -25.40 2.45 21.23
N PRO A 44 -25.79 1.31 21.83
CA PRO A 44 -26.27 0.12 21.12
C PRO A 44 -27.62 0.31 20.40
N GLU A 45 -28.32 1.40 20.68
CA GLU A 45 -29.58 1.79 20.04
C GLU A 45 -29.40 2.49 18.68
N ARG A 46 -28.16 2.52 18.15
CA ARG A 46 -27.82 3.21 16.90
C ARG A 46 -27.13 2.27 15.90
N ALA A 47 -27.39 2.50 14.61
CA ALA A 47 -26.60 1.97 13.51
C ALA A 47 -26.33 3.10 12.50
N PRO A 48 -25.11 3.23 11.95
CA PRO A 48 -23.91 2.47 12.30
C PRO A 48 -23.48 2.68 13.76
N ILE A 49 -22.76 1.70 14.32
CA ILE A 49 -22.04 1.83 15.57
C ILE A 49 -20.72 2.52 15.26
N TYR A 50 -20.45 3.63 15.94
CA TYR A 50 -19.15 4.30 15.86
C TYR A 50 -18.28 3.91 17.05
N LEU A 51 -17.09 3.38 16.78
CA LEU A 51 -16.06 3.11 17.79
C LEU A 51 -14.82 3.96 17.50
N GLY A 52 -14.41 4.80 18.45
CA GLY A 52 -13.09 5.42 18.45
C GLY A 52 -12.13 4.51 19.19
N VAL A 53 -11.13 3.97 18.49
CA VAL A 53 -10.18 2.98 19.02
C VAL A 53 -8.77 3.57 19.04
N GLN A 54 -8.00 3.27 20.07
CA GLN A 54 -6.57 3.55 20.18
C GLN A 54 -5.82 2.25 20.39
N LEU A 55 -4.72 2.03 19.66
CA LEU A 55 -3.82 0.90 19.87
C LEU A 55 -2.64 1.32 20.74
N ASP A 56 -1.90 0.35 21.30
CA ASP A 56 -0.68 0.62 22.09
C ASP A 56 0.40 1.37 21.31
N SER A 57 0.33 1.31 19.98
CA SER A 57 1.18 2.05 19.04
C SER A 57 0.85 3.55 18.98
N ASP A 58 -0.15 4.02 19.73
CA ASP A 58 -0.81 5.33 19.64
C ASP A 58 -1.56 5.57 18.30
N GLU A 59 -1.66 4.53 17.45
CA GLU A 59 -2.53 4.56 16.28
C GLU A 59 -3.99 4.73 16.73
N ARG A 60 -4.71 5.65 16.08
CA ARG A 60 -6.14 5.86 16.29
C ARG A 60 -6.94 5.49 15.06
N ILE A 61 -8.02 4.77 15.27
CA ILE A 61 -8.93 4.32 14.21
C ILE A 61 -10.35 4.67 14.63
N GLY A 62 -11.03 5.48 13.84
CA GLY A 62 -12.49 5.59 13.93
C GLY A 62 -13.13 4.49 13.09
N MET A 63 -13.97 3.67 13.69
CA MET A 63 -14.63 2.54 13.03
C MET A 63 -16.12 2.84 12.93
N LEU A 64 -16.62 3.06 11.71
CA LEU A 64 -18.03 3.26 11.41
C LEU A 64 -18.63 1.93 10.95
N ILE A 65 -19.18 1.17 11.90
CA ILE A 65 -19.58 -0.22 11.72
C ILE A 65 -21.07 -0.31 11.41
N TYR A 66 -21.43 -0.97 10.33
CA TYR A 66 -22.79 -1.38 9.98
C TYR A 66 -22.97 -2.88 10.33
N PRO A 67 -23.31 -3.22 11.59
CA PRO A 67 -23.41 -4.61 12.00
C PRO A 67 -24.73 -5.22 11.56
N PHE A 68 -24.75 -6.50 11.24
CA PHE A 68 -25.97 -7.30 11.16
C PHE A 68 -25.73 -8.69 11.75
N ARG A 69 -26.79 -9.27 12.30
CA ARG A 69 -26.70 -10.58 12.94
C ARG A 69 -26.64 -11.67 11.89
N VAL A 70 -25.73 -12.62 12.08
CA VAL A 70 -25.65 -13.89 11.35
C VAL A 70 -26.23 -14.99 12.24
N THR A 71 -27.03 -15.87 11.65
CA THR A 71 -27.74 -16.94 12.35
C THR A 71 -27.73 -18.24 11.56
N ARG A 72 -27.85 -19.35 12.28
CA ARG A 72 -27.96 -20.73 11.76
C ARG A 72 -29.39 -21.26 11.74
N ASN A 73 -30.40 -20.38 11.71
CA ASN A 73 -31.79 -20.81 11.79
C ASN A 73 -32.13 -21.78 10.65
N THR A 74 -32.55 -23.00 11.02
CA THR A 74 -33.02 -24.03 10.11
C THR A 74 -34.37 -23.60 9.56
N ILE A 75 -34.45 -23.38 8.25
CA ILE A 75 -35.68 -22.98 7.56
C ILE A 75 -36.00 -24.06 6.53
N LYS A 76 -37.28 -24.39 6.36
CA LYS A 76 -37.74 -25.36 5.36
C LYS A 76 -37.21 -24.99 3.96
N ASN A 77 -36.61 -25.97 3.27
CA ASN A 77 -35.98 -25.84 1.94
C ASN A 77 -34.66 -25.03 1.89
N ARG A 78 -33.94 -24.93 3.01
CA ARG A 78 -32.60 -24.34 3.06
C ARG A 78 -31.54 -25.44 3.27
N PRO A 79 -30.37 -25.36 2.61
CA PRO A 79 -29.23 -26.19 2.98
C PRO A 79 -28.91 -26.03 4.46
N ASP A 80 -28.62 -27.14 5.13
CA ASP A 80 -28.25 -27.19 6.54
C ASP A 80 -26.83 -26.66 6.79
N ASP A 81 -25.98 -26.67 5.78
CA ASP A 81 -24.58 -26.23 5.77
C ASP A 81 -24.39 -24.70 5.57
N GLU A 82 -25.38 -23.87 5.89
CA GLU A 82 -25.33 -22.43 5.62
C GLU A 82 -25.65 -21.54 6.82
N VAL A 83 -24.86 -20.48 6.97
CA VAL A 83 -25.19 -19.32 7.83
C VAL A 83 -25.82 -18.20 7.02
N ARG A 84 -26.73 -17.45 7.64
CA ARG A 84 -27.45 -16.34 7.00
C ARG A 84 -27.39 -15.11 7.88
N GLY A 85 -27.02 -13.98 7.28
CA GLY A 85 -27.23 -12.66 7.86
C GLY A 85 -28.15 -11.82 6.98
N GLN A 86 -28.80 -10.81 7.56
CA GLN A 86 -29.64 -9.91 6.81
C GLN A 86 -29.48 -8.48 7.33
N LEU A 87 -29.12 -7.57 6.43
CA LEU A 87 -29.00 -6.16 6.77
C LEU A 87 -30.41 -5.56 6.86
N ARG A 88 -30.78 -5.09 8.06
CA ARG A 88 -32.09 -4.52 8.35
C ARG A 88 -31.94 -3.33 9.30
N TYR A 89 -32.14 -2.13 8.77
CA TYR A 89 -32.30 -0.89 9.54
C TYR A 89 -33.57 -0.17 9.08
N GLY A 90 -34.22 0.56 9.98
CA GLY A 90 -35.52 1.19 9.68
C GLY A 90 -36.66 0.19 9.46
N SER A 91 -37.82 0.70 9.06
CA SER A 91 -39.00 -0.09 8.68
C SER A 91 -38.91 -0.56 7.23
N GLU A 92 -39.63 -1.63 6.86
CA GLU A 92 -39.61 -2.15 5.48
C GLU A 92 -40.08 -1.10 4.46
N ASP A 93 -41.02 -0.23 4.84
CA ASP A 93 -41.49 0.88 4.00
C ASP A 93 -40.35 1.83 3.61
N SER A 94 -39.37 1.99 4.49
CA SER A 94 -38.21 2.86 4.25
C SER A 94 -37.18 2.24 3.31
N TRP A 95 -37.22 0.93 3.03
CA TRP A 95 -36.21 0.23 2.24
C TRP A 95 -36.30 0.48 0.72
N THR A 96 -37.28 1.27 0.29
CA THR A 96 -37.52 1.59 -1.12
C THR A 96 -36.63 2.72 -1.64
N ARG A 97 -35.98 3.48 -0.75
CA ARG A 97 -35.03 4.54 -1.10
C ARG A 97 -33.58 4.09 -0.89
N ASP A 98 -32.65 4.89 -1.39
CA ASP A 98 -31.23 4.67 -1.18
C ASP A 98 -30.83 4.91 0.28
N HIS A 99 -29.93 4.05 0.75
CA HIS A 99 -29.35 4.09 2.09
C HIS A 99 -27.81 4.13 1.97
N PRO A 100 -27.23 5.29 1.63
CA PRO A 100 -25.78 5.40 1.43
C PRO A 100 -25.02 5.07 2.70
N ILE A 101 -23.83 4.47 2.53
CA ILE A 101 -22.91 4.34 3.67
C ILE A 101 -22.29 5.69 4.00
N GLY A 102 -22.02 5.93 5.27
CA GLY A 102 -21.22 7.06 5.69
C GLY A 102 -19.78 6.88 5.23
N ARG A 103 -19.21 7.91 4.63
CA ARG A 103 -17.81 7.90 4.17
C ARG A 103 -17.09 9.11 4.76
N ASP A 104 -15.92 8.86 5.34
CA ASP A 104 -15.00 9.94 5.71
C ASP A 104 -14.00 10.16 4.58
N ILE A 105 -14.21 11.24 3.83
CA ILE A 105 -13.30 11.65 2.74
C ILE A 105 -11.90 12.00 3.27
N ALA A 106 -11.78 12.38 4.55
CA ALA A 106 -10.50 12.67 5.18
C ALA A 106 -9.70 11.42 5.57
N GLY A 107 -10.29 10.22 5.47
CA GLY A 107 -9.60 8.95 5.75
C GLY A 107 -9.34 8.65 7.23
N VAL A 108 -9.96 9.39 8.16
CA VAL A 108 -9.83 9.17 9.61
C VAL A 108 -10.71 8.00 10.05
N ASP A 109 -11.97 8.00 9.61
CA ASP A 109 -12.94 6.97 9.92
C ASP A 109 -13.07 5.93 8.79
N VAL A 110 -13.13 4.65 9.14
CA VAL A 110 -13.30 3.54 8.20
C VAL A 110 -14.71 2.97 8.28
N ALA A 111 -15.41 2.93 7.13
CA ALA A 111 -16.71 2.30 7.02
C ALA A 111 -16.56 0.78 6.88
N MET A 112 -17.26 0.02 7.72
CA MET A 112 -17.17 -1.45 7.74
C MET A 112 -18.56 -2.05 7.79
N ILE A 113 -18.80 -3.11 7.01
CA ILE A 113 -20.08 -3.82 7.00
C ILE A 113 -19.85 -5.22 7.53
N LEU A 114 -20.35 -5.49 8.74
CA LEU A 114 -19.97 -6.66 9.52
C LEU A 114 -21.18 -7.56 9.81
N GLY A 115 -21.13 -8.79 9.32
CA GLY A 115 -21.99 -9.87 9.79
C GLY A 115 -21.42 -10.49 11.05
N ILE A 116 -22.16 -10.46 12.17
CA ILE A 116 -21.68 -10.99 13.45
C ILE A 116 -22.38 -12.31 13.75
N ASP A 117 -21.61 -13.40 13.74
CA ASP A 117 -22.04 -14.70 14.25
C ASP A 117 -21.63 -14.82 15.72
N LEU A 118 -22.56 -14.47 16.62
CA LEU A 118 -22.28 -14.53 18.06
C LEU A 118 -22.17 -15.96 18.59
N ALA A 119 -22.77 -16.95 17.91
CA ALA A 119 -22.75 -18.33 18.37
C ALA A 119 -21.36 -18.95 18.16
N ASP A 120 -20.74 -18.64 17.03
CA ASP A 120 -19.41 -19.14 16.67
C ASP A 120 -18.27 -18.18 17.04
N GLY A 121 -18.59 -16.94 17.40
CA GLY A 121 -17.59 -15.90 17.65
C GLY A 121 -16.81 -15.56 16.38
N VAL A 122 -17.49 -15.45 15.24
CA VAL A 122 -16.90 -15.12 13.94
C VAL A 122 -17.53 -13.86 13.38
N ILE A 123 -16.72 -13.02 12.75
CA ILE A 123 -17.14 -11.81 12.06
C ILE A 123 -16.94 -12.00 10.57
N LEU A 124 -17.94 -11.60 9.78
CA LEU A 124 -17.97 -11.61 8.33
C LEU A 124 -17.85 -10.18 7.82
N GLY A 125 -16.68 -9.83 7.32
CA GLY A 125 -16.40 -8.57 6.67
C GLY A 125 -16.81 -8.56 5.20
N LEU A 126 -17.73 -7.67 4.85
CA LEU A 126 -18.18 -7.45 3.47
C LEU A 126 -17.47 -6.23 2.86
N ASP A 127 -17.39 -6.18 1.53
CA ASP A 127 -16.78 -5.04 0.83
C ASP A 127 -17.67 -3.79 0.90
N ALA A 128 -17.25 -2.81 1.70
CA ALA A 128 -17.97 -1.55 1.86
C ALA A 128 -18.16 -0.79 0.54
N ASN A 129 -17.25 -0.92 -0.43
CA ASN A 129 -17.39 -0.25 -1.73
C ASN A 129 -18.49 -0.87 -2.59
N LEU A 130 -18.74 -2.19 -2.46
CA LEU A 130 -19.77 -2.87 -3.22
C LEU A 130 -21.16 -2.72 -2.59
N TRP A 131 -21.22 -2.58 -1.27
CA TRP A 131 -22.46 -2.50 -0.49
C TRP A 131 -22.94 -1.07 -0.25
N ASP A 132 -22.47 -0.12 -1.05
CA ASP A 132 -22.96 1.26 -1.10
C ASP A 132 -23.77 1.50 -2.39
N PRO A 133 -25.07 1.83 -2.30
CA PRO A 133 -25.87 1.97 -1.08
C PRO A 133 -26.22 0.63 -0.41
N LEU A 134 -26.55 0.69 0.88
CA LEU A 134 -26.89 -0.45 1.69
C LEU A 134 -28.17 -1.15 1.18
N PRO A 135 -28.10 -2.43 0.83
CA PRO A 135 -29.21 -3.17 0.25
C PRO A 135 -30.13 -3.71 1.35
N MET A 136 -30.98 -2.84 1.92
CA MET A 136 -31.87 -3.21 3.03
C MET A 136 -32.76 -4.42 2.69
N GLY A 137 -32.87 -5.33 3.64
CA GLY A 137 -33.65 -6.56 3.49
C GLY A 137 -33.01 -7.61 2.59
N ILE A 138 -31.82 -7.39 2.01
CA ILE A 138 -31.08 -8.43 1.29
C ILE A 138 -30.32 -9.32 2.28
N SER A 139 -30.40 -10.63 2.03
CA SER A 139 -29.71 -11.63 2.85
C SER A 139 -28.33 -11.92 2.28
N PHE A 140 -27.37 -12.05 3.19
CA PHE A 140 -26.06 -12.61 2.95
C PHE A 140 -26.06 -14.08 3.39
N TYR A 141 -25.33 -14.92 2.67
CA TYR A 141 -25.17 -16.35 2.94
C TYR A 141 -23.70 -16.73 2.83
N ALA A 142 -23.25 -17.63 3.71
CA ALA A 142 -21.95 -18.29 3.65
C ALA A 142 -22.09 -19.76 4.06
N LYS A 143 -21.19 -20.60 3.57
CA LYS A 143 -21.11 -22.01 3.96
C LYS A 143 -20.52 -22.14 5.35
N GLU A 144 -20.98 -23.14 6.09
CA GLU A 144 -20.44 -23.48 7.41
C GLU A 144 -18.93 -23.77 7.35
N ALA A 145 -18.47 -24.39 6.27
CA ALA A 145 -17.05 -24.63 6.02
C ALA A 145 -16.20 -23.35 6.08
N GLU A 146 -16.71 -22.20 5.62
CA GLU A 146 -15.99 -20.93 5.66
C GLU A 146 -15.88 -20.40 7.10
N ILE A 147 -16.95 -20.57 7.89
CA ILE A 147 -16.98 -20.20 9.31
C ILE A 147 -16.00 -21.06 10.09
N ASP A 148 -16.01 -22.37 9.84
CA ASP A 148 -15.10 -23.29 10.49
C ASP A 148 -13.64 -23.04 10.11
N GLN A 149 -13.37 -22.67 8.85
CA GLN A 149 -12.03 -22.30 8.44
C GLN A 149 -11.55 -21.05 9.18
N ALA A 150 -12.39 -20.01 9.28
CA ALA A 150 -12.06 -18.80 10.04
C ALA A 150 -11.82 -19.09 11.53
N LYS A 151 -12.59 -20.01 12.15
CA LYS A 151 -12.36 -20.43 13.54
C LYS A 151 -11.01 -21.12 13.70
N ARG A 152 -10.61 -21.95 12.73
CA ARG A 152 -9.33 -22.68 12.77
C ARG A 152 -8.12 -21.77 12.58
N THR A 153 -8.19 -20.82 11.64
CA THR A 153 -7.04 -20.00 11.24
C THR A 153 -7.05 -18.59 11.85
N GLY A 154 -8.17 -18.17 12.43
CA GLY A 154 -8.41 -16.79 12.86
C GLY A 154 -8.77 -15.83 11.72
N TRP A 155 -8.45 -16.18 10.47
CA TRP A 155 -8.66 -15.36 9.28
C TRP A 155 -8.82 -16.24 8.04
N HIS A 156 -9.90 -16.03 7.30
CA HIS A 156 -10.21 -16.78 6.10
C HIS A 156 -10.83 -15.87 5.03
N VAL A 157 -10.39 -16.05 3.78
CA VAL A 157 -10.79 -15.23 2.64
C VAL A 157 -11.29 -16.16 1.54
N TRP A 158 -12.42 -15.81 0.93
CA TRP A 158 -12.94 -16.50 -0.25
C TRP A 158 -13.66 -15.53 -1.19
N GLU A 159 -13.89 -15.99 -2.41
CA GLU A 159 -14.70 -15.27 -3.38
C GLU A 159 -16.13 -15.80 -3.40
N LYS A 160 -17.08 -14.87 -3.43
CA LYS A 160 -18.50 -15.17 -3.58
C LYS A 160 -19.01 -14.62 -4.90
N ILE A 161 -19.80 -15.44 -5.58
CA ILE A 161 -20.52 -15.01 -6.78
C ILE A 161 -21.51 -13.90 -6.41
N ASN A 162 -21.34 -12.73 -7.02
CA ASN A 162 -22.19 -11.56 -6.92
C ASN A 162 -22.97 -11.40 -8.23
N ARG A 163 -24.09 -12.13 -8.36
CA ARG A 163 -24.99 -12.04 -9.52
C ARG A 163 -26.10 -11.02 -9.27
N GLY A 164 -26.67 -10.48 -10.35
CA GLY A 164 -28.00 -9.89 -10.31
C GLY A 164 -29.06 -10.91 -9.90
N GLY A 165 -30.18 -10.43 -9.37
CA GLY A 165 -31.35 -11.23 -9.02
C GLY A 165 -32.63 -10.41 -9.15
N ASN A 166 -33.75 -10.92 -8.65
CA ASN A 166 -35.07 -10.30 -8.86
C ASN A 166 -35.19 -8.87 -8.30
N LYS A 167 -34.38 -8.51 -7.30
CA LYS A 167 -34.35 -7.16 -6.70
C LYS A 167 -33.26 -6.25 -7.29
N ARG A 168 -32.34 -6.79 -8.12
CA ARG A 168 -31.25 -6.02 -8.73
C ARG A 168 -30.81 -6.68 -10.03
N THR A 169 -31.03 -6.04 -11.16
CA THR A 169 -30.75 -6.59 -12.50
C THR A 169 -29.27 -6.81 -12.78
N GLU A 170 -28.39 -5.95 -12.25
CA GLU A 170 -26.94 -6.03 -12.46
C GLU A 170 -26.19 -6.65 -11.27
N ALA A 171 -24.90 -6.93 -11.39
CA ALA A 171 -24.04 -7.29 -10.25
C ALA A 171 -23.58 -6.02 -9.49
N ARG A 172 -23.17 -6.13 -8.20
CA ARG A 172 -22.49 -5.00 -7.51
C ARG A 172 -21.10 -4.77 -8.07
N SER A 173 -20.48 -5.87 -8.50
CA SER A 173 -19.10 -5.90 -8.94
C SER A 173 -19.04 -6.08 -10.45
N PRO A 174 -18.18 -5.34 -11.16
CA PRO A 174 -17.90 -5.56 -12.59
C PRO A 174 -17.40 -6.98 -12.89
N THR A 175 -16.75 -7.64 -11.92
CA THR A 175 -16.22 -9.01 -12.08
C THR A 175 -17.25 -10.09 -11.74
N ASN A 176 -18.47 -9.72 -11.31
CA ASN A 176 -19.47 -10.63 -10.73
C ASN A 176 -18.97 -11.42 -9.50
N LEU A 177 -17.87 -10.97 -8.88
CA LEU A 177 -17.27 -11.57 -7.70
C LEU A 177 -17.18 -10.54 -6.58
N GLU A 178 -17.28 -11.03 -5.35
CA GLU A 178 -17.15 -10.26 -4.12
C GLU A 178 -16.19 -11.00 -3.18
N THR A 179 -15.20 -10.29 -2.67
CA THR A 179 -14.29 -10.81 -1.64
C THR A 179 -14.99 -10.72 -0.28
N VAL A 180 -15.07 -11.86 0.40
CA VAL A 180 -15.55 -11.93 1.79
C VAL A 180 -14.39 -12.36 2.68
N VAL A 181 -14.31 -11.74 3.86
CA VAL A 181 -13.32 -12.08 4.88
C VAL A 181 -14.06 -12.53 6.13
N ALA A 182 -13.83 -13.76 6.58
CA ALA A 182 -14.28 -14.24 7.88
C ALA A 182 -13.10 -14.22 8.86
N PHE A 183 -13.31 -13.69 10.06
CA PHE A 183 -12.23 -13.53 11.03
C PHE A 183 -12.73 -13.62 12.47
N THR A 184 -11.83 -14.00 13.38
CA THR A 184 -12.12 -14.05 14.83
C THR A 184 -11.93 -12.66 15.47
N PRO A 185 -12.50 -12.41 16.67
CA PRO A 185 -12.46 -11.11 17.32
C PRO A 185 -11.08 -10.47 17.45
N VAL A 186 -10.04 -11.28 17.65
CA VAL A 186 -8.64 -10.83 17.77
C VAL A 186 -8.10 -10.16 16.50
N ARG A 187 -8.76 -10.34 15.35
CA ARG A 187 -8.37 -9.77 14.05
C ARG A 187 -9.20 -8.55 13.65
N LEU A 188 -10.04 -7.99 14.53
CA LEU A 188 -10.91 -6.85 14.17
C LEU A 188 -10.14 -5.63 13.68
N VAL A 189 -9.03 -5.28 14.36
CA VAL A 189 -8.17 -4.16 13.95
C VAL A 189 -7.48 -4.42 12.61
N ASP A 190 -7.07 -5.65 12.33
CA ASP A 190 -6.50 -6.02 11.03
C ASP A 190 -7.53 -5.84 9.91
N TYR A 191 -8.77 -6.25 10.14
CA TYR A 191 -9.85 -6.01 9.19
C TYR A 191 -10.12 -4.51 8.98
N ALA A 192 -10.10 -3.70 10.04
CA ALA A 192 -10.24 -2.25 9.90
C ALA A 192 -9.11 -1.63 9.04
N ARG A 193 -7.87 -2.12 9.18
CA ARG A 193 -6.74 -1.70 8.33
C ARG A 193 -6.92 -2.15 6.88
N LEU A 194 -7.42 -3.37 6.66
CA LEU A 194 -7.79 -3.85 5.32
C LEU A 194 -8.82 -2.91 4.68
N GLU A 195 -9.91 -2.58 5.38
CA GLU A 195 -10.95 -1.69 4.83
C GLU A 195 -10.44 -0.28 4.54
N ARG A 196 -9.58 0.26 5.41
CA ARG A 196 -8.95 1.57 5.19
C ARG A 196 -8.13 1.56 3.91
N ARG A 197 -7.28 0.54 3.73
CA ARG A 197 -6.47 0.37 2.51
C ARG A 197 -7.33 0.14 1.27
N ALA A 198 -8.33 -0.72 1.37
CA ALA A 198 -9.23 -1.04 0.26
C ALA A 198 -9.99 0.20 -0.23
N THR A 199 -10.47 1.02 0.70
CA THR A 199 -11.17 2.28 0.39
C THR A 199 -10.23 3.32 -0.19
N ALA A 200 -9.07 3.55 0.43
CA ALA A 200 -8.10 4.56 0.00
C ALA A 200 -7.56 4.27 -1.41
N LEU A 201 -7.25 3.01 -1.71
CA LEU A 201 -6.72 2.59 -3.01
C LEU A 201 -7.79 2.21 -4.03
N ARG A 202 -9.08 2.25 -3.63
CA ARG A 202 -10.22 1.80 -4.45
C ARG A 202 -9.97 0.41 -5.04
N LEU A 203 -9.51 -0.53 -4.20
CA LEU A 203 -9.20 -1.88 -4.65
C LEU A 203 -10.45 -2.53 -5.25
N ASP A 204 -10.28 -3.12 -6.43
CA ASP A 204 -11.28 -4.00 -7.01
C ASP A 204 -11.28 -5.36 -6.25
N PRO A 205 -12.28 -6.24 -6.48
CA PRO A 205 -12.36 -7.49 -5.74
C PRO A 205 -11.11 -8.39 -5.84
N PRO A 206 -10.47 -8.60 -7.01
CA PRO A 206 -9.23 -9.36 -7.08
C PRO A 206 -8.09 -8.77 -6.25
N LEU A 207 -7.88 -7.45 -6.31
CA LEU A 207 -6.83 -6.80 -5.52
C LEU A 207 -7.14 -6.81 -4.01
N ARG A 208 -8.42 -6.67 -3.65
CA ARG A 208 -8.88 -6.80 -2.27
C ARG A 208 -8.70 -8.22 -1.75
N PHE A 209 -8.97 -9.24 -2.56
CA PHE A 209 -8.72 -10.65 -2.24
C PHE A 209 -7.23 -10.90 -1.97
N ALA A 210 -6.35 -10.40 -2.86
CA ALA A 210 -4.91 -10.53 -2.70
C ALA A 210 -4.41 -9.83 -1.41
N ALA A 211 -4.90 -8.61 -1.16
CA ALA A 211 -4.57 -7.86 0.06
C ALA A 211 -5.03 -8.59 1.33
N ALA A 212 -6.26 -9.10 1.36
CA ALA A 212 -6.80 -9.85 2.49
C ALA A 212 -6.06 -11.19 2.70
N THR A 213 -5.68 -11.87 1.62
CA THR A 213 -4.92 -13.15 1.69
C THR A 213 -3.52 -12.91 2.24
N ALA A 214 -2.85 -11.82 1.85
CA ALA A 214 -1.54 -11.45 2.39
C ALA A 214 -1.58 -11.12 3.89
N MET A 215 -2.76 -10.85 4.45
CA MET A 215 -2.97 -10.61 5.88
C MET A 215 -3.35 -11.90 6.65
N ALA A 216 -3.43 -13.06 5.99
CA ALA A 216 -3.83 -14.31 6.64
C ALA A 216 -2.81 -14.75 7.71
N ASP A 217 -1.51 -14.58 7.43
CA ASP A 217 -0.45 -14.88 8.39
C ASP A 217 -0.54 -13.89 9.56
N PRO A 218 -0.86 -14.36 10.78
CA PRO A 218 -0.93 -13.48 11.93
C PRO A 218 0.45 -12.91 12.21
N VAL A 219 0.56 -11.58 12.23
CA VAL A 219 1.70 -10.93 12.87
C VAL A 219 1.63 -11.33 14.34
N LEU A 220 2.55 -12.19 14.78
CA LEU A 220 2.56 -12.73 16.15
C LEU A 220 2.55 -11.57 17.16
N PRO A 221 1.70 -11.61 18.21
CA PRO A 221 1.58 -10.53 19.20
C PRO A 221 2.89 -10.18 19.93
N ASP A 222 3.86 -11.10 19.93
CA ASP A 222 5.17 -10.93 20.58
C ASP A 222 6.30 -10.45 19.66
N GLU A 223 6.03 -10.29 18.35
CA GLU A 223 6.86 -9.37 17.59
C GLU A 223 6.21 -8.00 17.77
N PRO A 224 6.77 -7.08 18.59
CA PRO A 224 6.52 -5.68 18.32
C PRO A 224 6.76 -5.55 16.83
N GLN A 225 5.74 -5.11 16.07
CA GLN A 225 5.94 -4.62 14.71
C GLN A 225 7.27 -3.90 14.81
N HIS A 226 8.32 -4.48 14.22
CA HIS A 226 9.67 -3.97 14.42
C HIS A 226 9.64 -2.71 13.59
N ARG A 227 9.07 -1.65 14.19
CA ARG A 227 9.02 -0.31 13.67
C ARG A 227 10.44 -0.12 13.23
N HIS A 228 10.59 0.12 11.94
CA HIS A 228 11.89 0.27 11.34
C HIS A 228 12.68 1.22 12.24
N VAL A 229 13.98 1.02 12.43
CA VAL A 229 14.74 1.81 13.41
C VAL A 229 14.49 3.32 13.24
N LEU A 230 14.28 3.77 12.00
CA LEU A 230 13.88 5.13 11.65
C LEU A 230 12.46 5.52 12.11
N GLU A 231 11.47 4.64 12.03
CA GLU A 231 10.13 4.91 12.58
C GLU A 231 10.19 5.11 14.10
N LYS A 232 11.00 4.31 14.80
CA LYS A 232 11.23 4.49 16.24
C LYS A 232 11.97 5.79 16.53
N GLN A 233 13.06 6.06 15.83
CA GLN A 233 13.90 7.24 16.05
C GLN A 233 13.19 8.55 15.71
N PHE A 234 12.39 8.57 14.64
CA PHE A 234 11.67 9.77 14.21
C PHE A 234 10.31 9.92 14.88
N ALA A 235 9.83 8.89 15.58
CA ALA A 235 8.47 8.83 16.12
C ALA A 235 7.40 9.12 15.05
N LEU A 236 7.60 8.55 13.86
CA LEU A 236 6.73 8.70 12.69
C LEU A 236 6.46 7.32 12.07
N THR A 237 5.32 7.15 11.41
CA THR A 237 5.05 5.96 10.58
C THR A 237 5.83 6.02 9.27
N SER A 238 6.02 4.87 8.63
CA SER A 238 6.63 4.77 7.30
C SER A 238 5.94 5.67 6.28
N GLU A 239 4.61 5.74 6.32
CA GLU A 239 3.81 6.61 5.45
C GLU A 239 4.15 8.10 5.69
N GLN A 240 4.16 8.54 6.95
CA GLN A 240 4.51 9.92 7.29
C GLN A 240 5.96 10.26 6.89
N ILE A 241 6.89 9.32 7.02
CA ILE A 241 8.28 9.48 6.58
C ILE A 241 8.33 9.64 5.05
N LEU A 242 7.61 8.80 4.31
CA LEU A 242 7.52 8.88 2.84
C LEU A 242 6.88 10.19 2.37
N ASP A 243 5.86 10.68 3.07
CA ASP A 243 5.24 11.99 2.79
C ASP A 243 6.21 13.15 3.01
N ILE A 244 7.01 13.10 4.09
CA ILE A 244 8.05 14.12 4.34
C ILE A 244 9.12 14.09 3.25
N ILE A 245 9.52 12.90 2.80
CA ILE A 245 10.46 12.72 1.68
C ILE A 245 9.84 13.30 0.40
N GLY A 246 8.59 12.96 0.10
CA GLY A 246 7.86 13.41 -1.08
C GLY A 246 7.63 14.92 -1.12
N GLY A 247 7.31 15.52 0.04
CA GLY A 247 7.06 16.97 0.18
C GLY A 247 8.32 17.84 0.14
N ARG A 248 9.53 17.25 0.14
CA ARG A 248 10.81 17.98 0.16
C ARG A 248 11.69 17.59 -1.02
N ASN A 249 11.77 18.46 -2.03
CA ASN A 249 12.53 18.23 -3.27
C ASN A 249 13.95 17.67 -3.06
N ARG A 250 14.72 18.21 -2.10
CA ARG A 250 16.08 17.74 -1.83
C ARG A 250 16.13 16.30 -1.30
N LEU A 251 15.20 15.93 -0.42
CA LEU A 251 15.12 14.56 0.10
C LEU A 251 14.65 13.60 -0.99
N SER A 252 13.63 14.00 -1.75
CA SER A 252 13.13 13.21 -2.87
C SER A 252 14.19 12.94 -3.95
N VAL A 253 15.09 13.91 -4.22
CA VAL A 253 16.23 13.71 -5.14
C VAL A 253 17.27 12.75 -4.54
N ALA A 254 17.60 12.90 -3.25
CA ALA A 254 18.56 12.01 -2.59
C ALA A 254 18.05 10.56 -2.54
N VAL A 255 16.78 10.35 -2.17
CA VAL A 255 16.16 9.01 -2.14
C VAL A 255 16.10 8.40 -3.53
N ARG A 256 15.78 9.19 -4.58
CA ARG A 256 15.84 8.70 -5.96
C ARG A 256 17.25 8.25 -6.39
N GLY A 257 18.29 8.92 -5.92
CA GLY A 257 19.69 8.46 -6.08
C GLY A 257 19.89 7.08 -5.46
N GLY A 258 19.63 6.96 -4.16
CA GLY A 258 19.82 5.70 -3.44
C GLY A 258 18.95 4.55 -3.95
N VAL A 259 17.73 4.82 -4.46
CA VAL A 259 16.87 3.81 -5.10
C VAL A 259 17.44 3.36 -6.44
N ALA A 260 18.01 4.27 -7.24
CA ALA A 260 18.68 3.90 -8.50
C ALA A 260 19.92 3.03 -8.23
N GLU A 261 20.73 3.37 -7.24
CA GLU A 261 21.86 2.54 -6.79
C GLU A 261 21.40 1.15 -6.34
N TYR A 262 20.33 1.06 -5.54
CA TYR A 262 19.76 -0.23 -5.13
C TYR A 262 19.35 -1.08 -6.33
N HIS A 263 18.64 -0.50 -7.30
CA HIS A 263 18.23 -1.24 -8.50
C HIS A 263 19.43 -1.65 -9.38
N LEU A 264 20.46 -0.81 -9.47
CA LEU A 264 21.68 -1.15 -10.17
C LEU A 264 22.39 -2.33 -9.51
N GLU A 265 22.56 -2.30 -8.18
CA GLU A 265 23.17 -3.38 -7.41
C GLU A 265 22.45 -4.71 -7.65
N GLN A 266 21.11 -4.71 -7.59
CA GLN A 266 20.31 -5.90 -7.87
C GLN A 266 20.47 -6.39 -9.32
N GLN A 267 20.59 -5.48 -10.29
CA GLN A 267 20.80 -5.85 -11.68
C GLN A 267 22.19 -6.44 -11.93
N LEU A 268 23.22 -5.93 -11.25
CA LEU A 268 24.60 -6.40 -11.41
C LEU A 268 24.87 -7.69 -10.63
N THR A 269 24.26 -7.85 -9.46
CA THR A 269 24.45 -9.02 -8.59
C THR A 269 23.90 -10.27 -9.26
N GLY A 270 24.79 -11.20 -9.64
CA GLY A 270 24.41 -12.43 -10.34
C GLY A 270 24.17 -12.26 -11.85
N ALA A 271 24.50 -11.10 -12.43
CA ALA A 271 24.44 -10.92 -13.87
C ALA A 271 25.54 -11.74 -14.57
N PRO A 272 25.27 -12.35 -15.75
CA PRO A 272 26.28 -13.06 -16.52
C PRO A 272 27.47 -12.16 -16.85
N GLY A 273 28.70 -12.60 -16.59
CA GLY A 273 29.91 -11.81 -16.84
C GLY A 273 30.36 -10.93 -15.68
N ILE A 274 29.67 -10.98 -14.53
CA ILE A 274 30.04 -10.25 -13.30
C ILE A 274 30.42 -11.25 -12.21
N ALA A 275 31.66 -11.16 -11.75
CA ALA A 275 32.19 -12.01 -10.69
C ALA A 275 31.83 -11.48 -9.29
N SER A 276 31.89 -10.15 -9.10
CA SER A 276 31.51 -9.52 -7.82
C SER A 276 31.10 -8.06 -7.99
N VAL A 277 30.26 -7.59 -7.07
CA VAL A 277 29.77 -6.22 -6.96
C VAL A 277 29.91 -5.81 -5.49
N GLN A 278 30.52 -4.66 -5.26
CA GLN A 278 30.61 -4.05 -3.94
C GLN A 278 30.11 -2.61 -4.01
N ARG A 279 29.04 -2.32 -3.26
CA ARG A 279 28.59 -0.95 -3.04
C ARG A 279 29.52 -0.24 -2.07
N LEU A 280 29.82 1.02 -2.37
CA LEU A 280 30.60 1.91 -1.53
C LEU A 280 29.69 2.98 -0.92
N ASP A 281 29.89 3.24 0.37
CA ASP A 281 29.20 4.31 1.11
C ASP A 281 30.26 5.21 1.76
N VAL A 282 31.14 5.74 0.92
CA VAL A 282 32.26 6.60 1.33
C VAL A 282 32.20 7.89 0.54
N ASP A 283 32.16 9.00 1.28
CA ASP A 283 32.14 10.34 0.69
C ASP A 283 33.27 10.54 -0.33
N ALA A 284 32.92 11.07 -1.49
CA ALA A 284 33.81 11.40 -2.61
C ALA A 284 34.45 10.21 -3.35
N MET A 285 34.03 8.97 -3.07
CA MET A 285 34.28 7.82 -3.95
C MET A 285 33.13 7.63 -4.96
N HIS A 286 33.38 6.76 -5.94
CA HIS A 286 32.34 6.23 -6.81
C HIS A 286 31.45 5.22 -6.08
N ASP A 287 30.29 4.89 -6.66
CA ASP A 287 29.25 4.15 -5.95
C ASP A 287 29.50 2.63 -5.88
N PHE A 288 30.17 2.04 -6.88
CA PHE A 288 30.39 0.58 -6.96
C PHE A 288 31.77 0.17 -7.48
N ASP A 289 32.39 -0.78 -6.80
CA ASP A 289 33.47 -1.60 -7.33
C ASP A 289 32.88 -2.87 -7.96
N VAL A 290 33.17 -3.09 -9.25
CA VAL A 290 32.69 -4.26 -10.00
C VAL A 290 33.86 -5.02 -10.58
N THR A 291 33.90 -6.33 -10.36
CA THR A 291 34.86 -7.22 -11.02
C THR A 291 34.13 -8.12 -12.00
N LEU A 292 34.57 -8.13 -13.26
CA LEU A 292 34.04 -9.00 -14.31
C LEU A 292 34.64 -10.41 -14.22
N ASP A 293 34.02 -11.38 -14.88
CA ASP A 293 34.47 -12.79 -14.88
C ASP A 293 35.88 -12.98 -15.49
N ASP A 294 36.33 -12.05 -16.34
CA ASP A 294 37.68 -12.06 -16.92
C ASP A 294 38.74 -11.40 -16.02
N GLY A 295 38.36 -10.94 -14.83
CA GLY A 295 39.22 -10.25 -13.87
C GLY A 295 39.33 -8.74 -14.08
N THR A 296 38.65 -8.17 -15.07
CA THR A 296 38.59 -6.71 -15.26
C THR A 296 37.91 -6.05 -14.07
N PHE A 297 38.55 -5.05 -13.50
CA PHE A 297 38.01 -4.24 -12.41
C PHE A 297 37.50 -2.90 -12.94
N LEU A 298 36.28 -2.51 -12.56
CA LEU A 298 35.63 -1.28 -12.98
C LEU A 298 35.06 -0.53 -11.77
N ARG A 299 35.39 0.75 -11.69
CA ARG A 299 34.78 1.71 -10.78
C ARG A 299 33.57 2.33 -11.47
N VAL A 300 32.38 2.15 -10.90
CA VAL A 300 31.11 2.54 -11.51
C VAL A 300 30.41 3.61 -10.68
N GLU A 301 30.05 4.72 -11.33
CA GLU A 301 29.22 5.79 -10.77
C GLU A 301 27.78 5.66 -11.25
N CYS A 302 26.81 5.64 -10.34
CA CYS A 302 25.39 5.60 -10.65
C CYS A 302 24.81 7.02 -10.70
N LYS A 303 24.10 7.34 -11.80
CA LYS A 303 23.43 8.64 -11.95
C LYS A 303 22.05 8.49 -12.55
N ASN A 304 21.10 9.27 -12.06
CA ASN A 304 19.78 9.37 -12.67
C ASN A 304 19.84 10.22 -13.95
N ALA A 305 19.30 9.70 -15.05
CA ALA A 305 19.12 10.47 -16.28
C ALA A 305 18.06 11.56 -16.08
N SER A 306 18.19 12.64 -16.85
CA SER A 306 17.23 13.73 -16.89
C SER A 306 15.85 13.23 -17.34
N PRO A 307 14.75 13.69 -16.72
CA PRO A 307 13.39 13.35 -17.15
C PRO A 307 13.06 13.91 -18.54
N LYS A 308 13.77 14.96 -18.99
CA LYS A 308 13.60 15.53 -20.32
C LYS A 308 14.67 15.02 -21.27
N VAL A 309 14.25 14.52 -22.43
CA VAL A 309 15.11 14.26 -23.59
C VAL A 309 15.54 15.58 -24.25
N SER A 310 16.62 15.53 -25.01
CA SER A 310 17.01 16.64 -25.89
C SER A 310 16.02 16.81 -27.05
N ALA A 311 16.11 17.92 -27.79
CA ALA A 311 15.25 18.17 -28.96
C ALA A 311 15.36 17.06 -30.04
N GLY A 312 16.51 16.38 -30.11
CA GLY A 312 16.75 15.24 -31.00
C GLY A 312 16.37 13.88 -30.40
N GLY A 313 15.69 13.84 -29.26
CA GLY A 313 15.25 12.59 -28.61
C GLY A 313 16.30 11.89 -27.74
N ALA A 314 17.56 12.35 -27.75
CA ALA A 314 18.61 11.72 -26.94
C ALA A 314 18.41 11.97 -25.44
N PHE A 315 18.63 10.93 -24.63
CA PHE A 315 18.69 11.06 -23.17
C PHE A 315 19.97 11.80 -22.73
N LYS A 316 19.95 12.36 -21.53
CA LYS A 316 21.09 13.05 -20.94
C LYS A 316 21.20 12.74 -19.46
N VAL A 317 22.42 12.69 -18.95
CA VAL A 317 22.71 12.45 -17.54
C VAL A 317 23.57 13.57 -16.99
N GLU A 318 23.26 14.01 -15.78
CA GLU A 318 24.03 15.04 -15.08
C GLU A 318 25.12 14.38 -14.23
N VAL A 319 26.38 14.62 -14.58
CA VAL A 319 27.58 14.04 -13.95
C VAL A 319 28.37 15.16 -13.27
N GLN A 320 27.75 15.79 -12.27
CA GLN A 320 28.41 16.77 -11.40
C GLN A 320 28.00 16.57 -9.93
N LYS A 321 28.87 17.00 -9.03
CA LYS A 321 28.61 17.03 -7.60
C LYS A 321 27.67 18.19 -7.25
N THR A 322 26.92 18.04 -6.16
CA THR A 322 25.92 19.04 -5.74
C THR A 322 26.54 20.33 -5.19
N ARG A 323 27.80 20.27 -4.72
CA ARG A 323 28.53 21.41 -4.12
C ARG A 323 29.97 21.47 -4.62
N ALA A 324 30.53 22.68 -4.61
CA ALA A 324 31.95 22.94 -4.78
C ALA A 324 32.60 23.16 -3.41
N SER A 325 33.86 22.77 -3.27
CA SER A 325 34.72 23.16 -2.15
C SER A 325 34.94 24.67 -2.15
N LYS A 326 35.06 25.25 -0.94
CA LYS A 326 35.26 26.69 -0.79
C LYS A 326 36.60 27.09 -1.42
N GLY A 327 36.56 27.99 -2.40
CA GLY A 327 37.75 28.47 -3.11
C GLY A 327 38.19 27.61 -4.29
N ASP A 328 37.52 26.50 -4.58
CA ASP A 328 37.81 25.64 -5.73
C ASP A 328 36.52 25.32 -6.51
N PRO A 329 36.16 26.13 -7.52
CA PRO A 329 34.99 25.88 -8.37
C PRO A 329 35.07 24.57 -9.17
N ALA A 330 36.26 24.08 -9.48
CA ALA A 330 36.46 22.88 -10.30
C ALA A 330 36.08 21.60 -9.57
N SER A 331 36.21 21.59 -8.24
CA SER A 331 35.84 20.46 -7.36
C SER A 331 34.38 19.99 -7.47
N ARG A 332 33.50 20.82 -8.04
CA ARG A 332 32.11 20.44 -8.35
C ARG A 332 32.02 19.40 -9.46
N PHE A 333 33.01 19.34 -10.34
CA PHE A 333 33.03 18.42 -11.48
C PHE A 333 33.88 17.20 -11.15
N TYR A 334 33.45 16.04 -11.63
CA TYR A 334 34.22 14.81 -11.44
C TYR A 334 35.51 14.85 -12.24
N ALA A 335 36.57 14.30 -11.65
CA ALA A 335 37.83 14.06 -12.35
C ALA A 335 37.60 13.05 -13.48
N ALA A 336 38.31 13.22 -14.59
CA ALA A 336 38.29 12.31 -15.73
C ALA A 336 38.67 10.86 -15.40
N ASP A 337 39.39 10.65 -14.30
CA ASP A 337 39.93 9.39 -13.79
C ASP A 337 39.27 8.94 -12.48
N GLY A 338 38.22 9.63 -12.02
CA GLY A 338 37.55 9.34 -10.75
C GLY A 338 36.83 7.99 -10.73
N PHE A 339 36.34 7.55 -11.88
CA PHE A 339 35.67 6.27 -12.09
C PHE A 339 35.77 5.89 -13.58
N ASP A 340 35.55 4.62 -13.90
CA ASP A 340 35.77 4.07 -15.24
C ASP A 340 34.49 4.10 -16.09
N VAL A 341 33.32 3.98 -15.43
CA VAL A 341 32.01 3.90 -16.08
C VAL A 341 30.97 4.74 -15.33
N VAL A 342 30.05 5.38 -16.06
CA VAL A 342 28.79 5.88 -15.52
C VAL A 342 27.65 4.95 -15.90
N ALA A 343 26.90 4.48 -14.91
CA ALA A 343 25.62 3.81 -15.09
C ALA A 343 24.49 4.84 -14.99
N ALA A 344 23.89 5.20 -16.13
CA ALA A 344 22.78 6.13 -16.21
C ALA A 344 21.43 5.39 -16.08
N CYS A 345 20.72 5.63 -14.98
CA CYS A 345 19.36 5.12 -14.75
C CYS A 345 18.34 5.89 -15.60
N LEU A 346 17.61 5.17 -16.46
CA LEU A 346 16.62 5.73 -17.38
C LEU A 346 15.19 5.84 -16.79
N PHE A 347 15.00 5.55 -15.51
CA PHE A 347 13.67 5.55 -14.89
C PHE A 347 12.94 6.90 -15.03
N SER A 348 13.63 8.02 -14.84
CA SER A 348 13.01 9.34 -14.91
C SER A 348 12.39 9.66 -16.29
N PRO A 349 13.07 9.38 -17.42
CA PRO A 349 12.47 9.57 -18.75
C PRO A 349 11.60 8.42 -19.27
N THR A 350 11.75 7.17 -18.80
CA THR A 350 11.05 5.99 -19.39
C THR A 350 10.05 5.32 -18.45
N GLY A 351 10.12 5.56 -17.14
CA GLY A 351 9.37 4.84 -16.12
C GLY A 351 9.87 3.41 -15.86
N ARG A 352 10.99 3.00 -16.44
CA ARG A 352 11.57 1.66 -16.30
C ARG A 352 12.95 1.72 -15.63
N TRP A 353 13.21 0.79 -14.72
CA TRP A 353 14.53 0.64 -14.06
C TRP A 353 15.55 0.01 -15.00
N GLU A 354 15.88 0.73 -16.07
CA GLU A 354 16.85 0.35 -17.08
C GLU A 354 18.09 1.23 -16.94
N PHE A 355 19.26 0.67 -17.27
CA PHE A 355 20.53 1.37 -17.17
C PHE A 355 21.25 1.36 -18.52
N ARG A 356 21.97 2.45 -18.78
CA ARG A 356 22.92 2.58 -19.88
C ARG A 356 24.30 2.86 -19.31
N PHE A 357 25.32 2.20 -19.83
CA PHE A 357 26.68 2.28 -19.33
C PHE A 357 27.57 3.03 -20.32
N GLY A 358 28.24 4.10 -19.87
CA GLY A 358 29.14 4.90 -20.69
C GLY A 358 30.54 4.96 -20.10
N ARG A 359 31.58 4.78 -20.93
CA ARG A 359 32.99 4.88 -20.49
C ARG A 359 33.34 6.32 -20.19
N THR A 360 33.93 6.57 -19.03
CA THR A 360 34.37 7.91 -18.62
C THR A 360 35.43 8.50 -19.58
N ALA A 361 36.21 7.63 -20.24
CA ALA A 361 37.20 8.03 -21.24
C ALA A 361 36.58 8.72 -22.46
N ASP A 362 35.36 8.33 -22.84
CA ASP A 362 34.66 8.80 -24.05
C ASP A 362 33.74 10.00 -23.76
N MET A 363 33.64 10.43 -22.50
CA MET A 363 32.77 11.52 -22.07
C MET A 363 33.35 12.90 -22.40
N ALA A 364 32.45 13.85 -22.65
CA ALA A 364 32.83 15.23 -22.92
C ALA A 364 33.53 15.86 -21.70
N ARG A 365 34.63 16.58 -21.95
CA ARG A 365 35.39 17.31 -20.93
C ARG A 365 34.80 18.70 -20.67
N HIS A 366 35.03 19.23 -19.47
CA HIS A 366 34.61 20.57 -19.13
C HIS A 366 35.43 21.60 -19.92
N LYS A 367 34.76 22.62 -20.48
CA LYS A 367 35.39 23.63 -21.35
C LYS A 367 36.53 24.41 -20.68
N ASP A 368 36.38 24.71 -19.39
CA ASP A 368 37.35 25.50 -18.61
C ASP A 368 38.26 24.63 -17.73
N PHE A 369 37.98 23.33 -17.59
CA PHE A 369 38.70 22.39 -16.72
C PHE A 369 38.87 21.05 -17.45
N SER A 370 39.90 20.96 -18.29
CA SER A 370 40.06 19.83 -19.23
C SER A 370 40.26 18.47 -18.55
N ASP A 371 40.73 18.46 -17.30
CA ASP A 371 40.86 17.29 -16.43
C ASP A 371 39.53 16.84 -15.81
N ARG A 372 38.43 17.58 -16.04
CA ARG A 372 37.11 17.33 -15.49
C ARG A 372 36.10 16.94 -16.54
N LEU A 373 35.07 16.21 -16.12
CA LEU A 373 33.90 15.92 -16.94
C LEU A 373 33.03 17.15 -17.10
N ALA A 374 32.46 17.33 -18.29
CA ALA A 374 31.36 18.25 -18.49
C ALA A 374 30.15 17.80 -17.62
N PRO A 375 29.39 18.75 -17.05
CA PRO A 375 28.34 18.42 -16.09
C PRO A 375 27.17 17.65 -16.72
N ILE A 376 26.97 17.76 -18.03
CA ILE A 376 25.90 17.06 -18.74
C ILE A 376 26.54 16.20 -19.83
N GLN A 377 26.23 14.91 -19.81
CA GLN A 377 26.63 13.96 -20.84
C GLN A 377 25.39 13.52 -21.61
N THR A 378 25.50 13.49 -22.94
CA THR A 378 24.48 12.89 -23.80
C THR A 378 24.67 11.37 -23.79
N ILE A 379 23.59 10.63 -23.58
CA ILE A 379 23.61 9.16 -23.71
C ILE A 379 23.50 8.85 -25.20
N THR A 380 24.63 8.48 -25.81
CA THR A 380 24.76 8.20 -27.25
C THR A 380 24.62 6.71 -27.52
N ASP A 381 24.63 6.32 -28.80
CA ASP A 381 24.64 4.91 -29.23
C ASP A 381 25.89 4.15 -28.77
N GLY A 382 26.94 4.86 -28.33
CA GLY A 382 28.14 4.26 -27.73
C GLY A 382 27.95 3.82 -26.27
N TRP A 383 26.82 4.17 -25.64
CA TRP A 383 26.47 3.66 -24.32
C TRP A 383 25.82 2.28 -24.45
N THR A 384 26.24 1.34 -23.62
CA THR A 384 25.83 -0.06 -23.73
C THR A 384 24.77 -0.44 -22.70
N ASP A 385 24.13 -1.60 -22.90
CA ASP A 385 23.07 -2.11 -22.03
C ASP A 385 23.62 -2.98 -20.89
N SER A 386 24.92 -3.29 -20.91
CA SER A 386 25.61 -4.05 -19.86
C SER A 386 27.09 -3.64 -19.73
N LEU A 387 27.68 -3.91 -18.57
CA LEU A 387 29.10 -3.67 -18.31
C LEU A 387 30.03 -4.54 -19.18
N GLN A 388 29.66 -5.77 -19.51
CA GLN A 388 30.51 -6.64 -20.36
C GLN A 388 30.65 -6.10 -21.78
N ALA A 389 29.62 -5.42 -22.28
CA ALA A 389 29.67 -4.79 -23.59
C ALA A 389 30.59 -3.56 -23.62
N ILE A 390 30.97 -3.04 -22.45
CA ILE A 390 31.82 -1.84 -22.32
C ILE A 390 33.32 -2.17 -22.20
N SER A 391 33.66 -3.38 -21.74
CA SER A 391 35.04 -3.84 -21.54
C SER A 391 35.71 -4.41 -22.79
N ARG A 392 34.96 -4.50 -23.90
CA ARG A 392 35.46 -4.80 -25.25
C ARG A 392 35.58 -3.51 -26.06
#